data_AF-A0A961XB51-F1
#
_entry.id   AF-A0A961XB51-F1
#
_cell.length_a   1.000
_cell.length_b   1.000
_cell.length_c   1.000
_cell.angle_alpha   90.00
_cell.angle_beta   90.00
_cell.angle_gamma   90.00
#
_symmetry.space_group_name_H-M   'P 1'
#
loop_
_entity.id
_entity.type
_entity.pdbx_description
1 polymer ?
#
loop_
_entity_poly.entity_id
_entity_poly.type
_entity_poly.pdbx_seq_one_letter_code
_entity_poly.pdbx_strand_id
1 'polypeptide(L)'
;MGRLAKPLALLLCGLVWAGVGTLSYVPPANAQFFWFFDQKKEPKKRARTAPRRGNDLPKIKPPAEEVLAPPPPDDRPYDEKLMRLAEILGAVHYLRELCGADEGQLWRDQMQEILRNEGTTAVRRAKLVNKFNDGYRGYRRTYRSCTDSATRATRRFSTEGAEIATALSQTSVFASGPQAQIQTPQDGNEAAQPGVSNPVRN
;
A
#
# COMPACT_ATOMS: atom_id res chain seq x y z
N MET A 1 -15.87 4.88 -67.15
CA MET A 1 -15.14 3.59 -67.16
C MET A 1 -15.51 2.83 -65.88
N GLY A 2 -16.09 1.63 -66.03
CA GLY A 2 -16.20 0.58 -64.98
C GLY A 2 -17.17 0.79 -63.81
N ARG A 3 -18.40 0.29 -63.92
CA ARG A 3 -19.31 -0.04 -62.80
C ARG A 3 -19.31 -1.56 -62.52
N LEU A 4 -19.98 -1.94 -61.42
CA LEU A 4 -20.53 -3.26 -61.03
C LEU A 4 -19.53 -4.29 -60.46
N ALA A 5 -19.90 -5.27 -59.64
CA ALA A 5 -20.97 -5.59 -58.68
C ALA A 5 -20.62 -7.01 -58.17
N LYS A 6 -20.98 -7.36 -56.93
CA LYS A 6 -20.78 -8.72 -56.35
C LYS A 6 -21.59 -9.79 -57.10
N PRO A 7 -21.22 -11.07 -56.98
CA PRO A 7 -22.26 -12.05 -56.63
C PRO A 7 -21.80 -13.17 -55.65
N LEU A 8 -22.83 -13.84 -55.15
CA LEU A 8 -22.88 -14.89 -54.13
C LEU A 8 -23.47 -16.14 -54.83
N ALA A 9 -22.80 -17.30 -54.82
CA ALA A 9 -23.35 -18.65 -55.13
C ALA A 9 -22.24 -19.71 -54.91
N LEU A 10 -22.30 -20.60 -53.91
CA LEU A 10 -23.06 -21.86 -53.78
C LEU A 10 -22.54 -23.06 -54.62
N LEU A 11 -22.18 -24.12 -53.87
CA LEU A 11 -22.31 -25.57 -54.12
C LEU A 11 -21.34 -26.29 -55.10
N LEU A 12 -20.51 -27.19 -54.53
CA LEU A 12 -20.36 -28.58 -55.02
C LEU A 12 -20.12 -29.56 -53.84
N CYS A 13 -21.01 -30.57 -53.74
CA CYS A 13 -20.84 -31.86 -53.02
C CYS A 13 -19.56 -32.58 -53.52
N GLY A 14 -18.92 -33.54 -52.86
CA GLY A 14 -19.20 -34.46 -51.75
C GLY A 14 -18.21 -35.65 -51.85
N LEU A 15 -18.32 -36.64 -50.95
CA LEU A 15 -17.55 -37.90 -50.78
C LEU A 15 -16.59 -37.85 -49.58
N VAL A 16 -17.04 -38.15 -48.36
CA VAL A 16 -17.28 -39.51 -47.78
C VAL A 16 -16.04 -40.39 -47.88
N TRP A 17 -15.28 -40.45 -46.78
CA TRP A 17 -14.53 -41.64 -46.41
C TRP A 17 -14.96 -42.06 -45.01
N ALA A 18 -15.56 -43.25 -44.98
CA ALA A 18 -15.92 -43.96 -43.78
C ALA A 18 -14.65 -44.39 -43.03
N GLY A 19 -14.50 -43.94 -41.79
CA GLY A 19 -13.47 -44.38 -40.86
C GLY A 19 -14.14 -44.86 -39.58
N VAL A 20 -14.25 -46.18 -39.46
CA VAL A 20 -14.84 -46.95 -38.36
C VAL A 20 -14.27 -46.49 -37.01
N GLY A 21 -15.16 -46.08 -36.11
CA GLY A 21 -14.81 -45.70 -34.75
C GLY A 21 -14.37 -46.91 -33.93
N THR A 22 -13.08 -46.98 -33.59
CA THR A 22 -12.64 -47.65 -32.37
C THR A 22 -12.73 -46.64 -31.24
N LEU A 23 -13.84 -46.69 -30.51
CA LEU A 23 -14.03 -45.96 -29.27
C LEU A 23 -13.09 -46.57 -28.21
N SER A 24 -11.87 -46.04 -28.10
CA SER A 24 -10.98 -46.39 -26.99
C SER A 24 -11.61 -45.89 -25.70
N TYR A 25 -12.22 -46.81 -24.96
CA TYR A 25 -12.68 -46.61 -23.60
C TYR A 25 -11.48 -46.25 -22.72
N VAL A 26 -11.36 -44.97 -22.36
CA VAL A 26 -10.44 -44.51 -21.32
C VAL A 26 -11.18 -44.62 -19.99
N PRO A 27 -10.74 -45.48 -19.05
CA PRO A 27 -11.35 -45.55 -17.72
C PRO A 27 -11.13 -44.23 -16.97
N PRO A 28 -12.12 -43.72 -16.22
CA PRO A 28 -11.96 -42.52 -15.41
C PRO A 28 -11.17 -42.87 -14.14
N ALA A 29 -9.83 -42.92 -14.26
CA ALA A 29 -8.95 -42.93 -13.10
C ALA A 29 -8.70 -41.48 -12.64
N ASN A 30 -9.38 -41.12 -11.55
CA ASN A 30 -8.96 -40.15 -10.53
C ASN A 30 -8.33 -38.84 -11.03
N ALA A 31 -9.18 -37.85 -11.32
CA ALA A 31 -8.77 -36.46 -11.35
C ALA A 31 -8.31 -36.01 -9.95
N GLN A 32 -7.02 -36.14 -9.65
CA GLN A 32 -6.41 -35.69 -8.40
C GLN A 32 -5.97 -34.21 -8.42
N PHE A 33 -6.47 -33.38 -9.35
CA PHE A 33 -5.89 -32.04 -9.56
C PHE A 33 -6.83 -30.84 -9.31
N PHE A 34 -8.09 -31.03 -8.91
CA PHE A 34 -9.02 -29.90 -8.68
C PHE A 34 -9.95 -30.11 -7.47
N TRP A 35 -9.39 -30.19 -6.27
CA TRP A 35 -10.14 -30.21 -5.01
C TRP A 35 -10.95 -28.93 -4.72
N PHE A 36 -10.77 -27.88 -5.52
CA PHE A 36 -11.45 -26.58 -5.33
C PHE A 36 -12.79 -26.45 -6.09
N PHE A 37 -13.03 -27.24 -7.13
CA PHE A 37 -14.18 -27.03 -8.05
C PHE A 37 -15.36 -28.00 -7.87
N ASP A 38 -15.26 -29.03 -7.02
CA ASP A 38 -16.37 -29.95 -6.68
C ASP A 38 -17.01 -29.63 -5.31
N GLN A 39 -17.39 -28.38 -5.09
CA GLN A 39 -18.36 -28.06 -4.03
C GLN A 39 -19.76 -28.36 -4.58
N LYS A 40 -20.25 -29.58 -4.36
CA LYS A 40 -21.65 -29.94 -4.61
C LYS A 40 -22.54 -28.86 -4.01
N LYS A 41 -23.26 -28.15 -4.87
CA LYS A 41 -24.24 -27.13 -4.47
C LYS A 41 -25.43 -27.85 -3.83
N GLU A 42 -25.37 -28.05 -2.52
CA GLU A 42 -26.50 -28.52 -1.72
C GLU A 42 -27.73 -27.63 -1.99
N PRO A 43 -28.94 -28.22 -2.16
CA PRO A 43 -30.15 -27.43 -2.34
C PRO A 43 -30.40 -26.61 -1.07
N LYS A 44 -30.32 -25.28 -1.18
CA LYS A 44 -30.68 -24.36 -0.10
C LYS A 44 -32.12 -24.63 0.32
N LYS A 45 -32.32 -25.34 1.45
CA LYS A 45 -33.60 -25.35 2.15
C LYS A 45 -34.01 -23.90 2.34
N ARG A 46 -35.17 -23.52 1.78
CA ARG A 46 -35.75 -22.19 2.00
C ARG A 46 -35.78 -21.98 3.51
N ALA A 47 -34.94 -21.06 3.98
CA ALA A 47 -34.94 -20.67 5.38
C ALA A 47 -36.36 -20.18 5.70
N ARG A 48 -36.99 -20.84 6.67
CA ARG A 48 -38.17 -20.31 7.34
C ARG A 48 -37.84 -18.87 7.75
N THR A 49 -38.76 -17.94 7.47
CA THR A 49 -38.67 -16.55 7.91
C THR A 49 -38.21 -16.52 9.36
N ALA A 50 -37.04 -15.92 9.62
CA ALA A 50 -36.52 -15.82 10.97
C ALA A 50 -37.55 -15.09 11.84
N PRO A 51 -37.87 -15.57 13.05
CA PRO A 51 -38.65 -14.78 13.99
C PRO A 51 -37.88 -13.49 14.27
N ARG A 52 -38.62 -12.38 14.45
CA ARG A 52 -38.04 -11.08 14.83
C ARG A 52 -37.04 -11.33 15.95
N ARG A 53 -35.79 -10.90 15.72
CA ARG A 53 -34.66 -11.06 16.63
C ARG A 53 -35.07 -10.39 17.95
N GLY A 54 -35.58 -11.18 18.89
CA GLY A 54 -35.85 -10.77 20.25
C GLY A 54 -34.55 -10.34 20.91
N ASN A 55 -34.66 -9.59 22.00
CA ASN A 55 -33.54 -9.01 22.76
C ASN A 55 -32.71 -10.07 23.52
N ASP A 56 -32.37 -11.17 22.87
CA ASP A 56 -31.57 -12.28 23.41
C ASP A 56 -30.13 -12.18 22.90
N LEU A 57 -29.54 -10.98 22.97
CA LEU A 57 -28.08 -10.90 22.95
C LEU A 57 -27.57 -11.62 24.21
N PRO A 58 -26.65 -12.58 24.10
CA PRO A 58 -25.97 -13.09 25.28
C PRO A 58 -25.34 -11.90 25.99
N LYS A 59 -25.68 -11.72 27.27
CA LYS A 59 -25.13 -10.66 28.09
C LYS A 59 -23.64 -10.94 28.20
N ILE A 60 -22.84 -10.24 27.39
CA ILE A 60 -21.39 -10.23 27.53
C ILE A 60 -21.16 -9.75 28.96
N LYS A 61 -20.80 -10.68 29.85
CA LYS A 61 -20.28 -10.31 31.16
C LYS A 61 -19.02 -9.52 30.82
N PRO A 62 -18.97 -8.19 31.07
CA PRO A 62 -17.74 -7.45 30.83
C PRO A 62 -16.64 -8.24 31.54
N PRO A 63 -15.50 -8.53 30.88
CA PRO A 63 -14.34 -9.02 31.57
C PRO A 63 -14.18 -8.14 32.80
N ALA A 64 -14.25 -8.77 33.98
CA ALA A 64 -14.12 -8.07 35.23
C ALA A 64 -12.80 -7.28 35.17
N GLU A 65 -12.92 -5.97 35.03
CA GLU A 65 -12.24 -5.02 35.90
C GLU A 65 -10.74 -5.25 36.14
N GLU A 66 -10.00 -5.65 35.11
CA GLU A 66 -8.54 -5.78 35.16
C GLU A 66 -7.86 -5.05 33.99
N VAL A 67 -8.23 -3.79 33.79
CA VAL A 67 -7.32 -2.72 33.33
C VAL A 67 -7.98 -1.36 33.64
N LEU A 68 -8.15 -1.05 34.93
CA LEU A 68 -8.74 0.23 35.36
C LEU A 68 -7.77 1.41 35.36
N ALA A 69 -6.50 1.20 35.02
CA ALA A 69 -5.57 2.29 34.78
C ALA A 69 -5.37 2.45 33.27
N PRO A 70 -5.63 3.64 32.68
CA PRO A 70 -5.17 3.91 31.32
C PRO A 70 -3.65 3.68 31.27
N PRO A 71 -3.11 3.11 30.17
CA PRO A 71 -1.67 2.95 30.04
C PRO A 71 -1.00 4.32 30.22
N PRO A 72 0.20 4.38 30.83
CA PRO A 72 0.91 5.63 31.00
C PRO A 72 1.06 6.33 29.64
N PRO A 73 0.99 7.67 29.59
CA PRO A 73 1.14 8.42 28.34
C PRO A 73 2.49 8.13 27.69
N ASP A 74 2.50 7.57 26.47
CA ASP A 74 3.67 7.44 25.60
C ASP A 74 3.72 8.67 24.66
N ASP A 75 3.77 9.85 25.29
CA ASP A 75 3.83 11.13 24.60
C ASP A 75 5.29 11.55 24.43
N ARG A 76 5.72 11.71 23.17
CA ARG A 76 7.08 12.12 22.81
C ARG A 76 7.09 13.56 22.31
N PRO A 77 8.21 14.30 22.46
CA PRO A 77 8.27 15.71 22.03
C PRO A 77 7.96 15.95 20.55
N TYR A 78 8.16 14.94 19.70
CA TYR A 78 7.93 15.01 18.25
C TYR A 78 6.54 14.48 17.81
N ASP A 79 5.69 14.06 18.74
CA ASP A 79 4.43 13.39 18.42
C ASP A 79 3.46 14.26 17.65
N GLU A 80 3.42 15.56 17.94
CA GLU A 80 2.55 16.49 17.21
C GLU A 80 2.87 16.47 15.70
N LYS A 81 4.16 16.58 15.36
CA LYS A 81 4.66 16.51 13.99
C LYS A 81 4.39 15.16 13.36
N LEU A 82 4.61 14.07 14.10
CA LEU A 82 4.37 12.72 13.60
C LEU A 82 2.88 12.45 13.32
N MET A 83 1.99 12.88 14.21
CA MET A 83 0.54 12.77 14.04
C MET A 83 0.05 13.62 12.86
N ARG A 84 0.63 14.81 12.69
CA ARG A 84 0.34 15.67 11.53
C ARG A 84 0.81 15.03 10.23
N LEU A 85 2.00 14.43 10.21
CA LEU A 85 2.51 13.70 9.06
C LEU A 85 1.58 12.56 8.67
N ALA A 86 1.14 11.73 9.63
CA ALA A 86 0.21 10.63 9.37
C ALA A 86 -1.11 11.12 8.72
N GLU A 87 -1.67 12.23 9.20
CA GLU A 87 -2.85 12.87 8.62
C GLU A 87 -2.62 13.34 7.17
N ILE A 88 -1.47 13.99 6.92
CA ILE A 88 -1.06 14.44 5.59
C ILE A 88 -0.92 13.26 4.62
N LEU A 89 -0.31 12.15 5.03
CA LEU A 89 -0.19 10.96 4.19
C LEU A 89 -1.58 10.46 3.75
N GLY A 90 -2.55 10.43 4.67
CA GLY A 90 -3.92 10.03 4.36
C GLY A 90 -4.63 10.98 3.39
N ALA A 91 -4.45 12.30 3.58
CA ALA A 91 -4.97 13.32 2.69
C ALA A 91 -4.39 13.20 1.27
N VAL A 92 -3.06 13.10 1.17
CA VAL A 92 -2.34 12.98 -0.10
C VAL A 92 -2.70 11.67 -0.81
N HIS A 93 -2.79 10.56 -0.07
CA HIS A 93 -3.22 9.28 -0.61
C HIS A 93 -4.57 9.37 -1.35
N TYR A 94 -5.54 10.09 -0.75
CA TYR A 94 -6.83 10.29 -1.40
C TYR A 94 -6.75 11.25 -2.60
N LEU A 95 -6.15 12.43 -2.40
CA LEU A 95 -6.17 13.51 -3.37
C LEU A 95 -5.38 13.19 -4.64
N ARG A 96 -4.24 12.52 -4.52
CA ARG A 96 -3.39 12.14 -5.66
C ARG A 96 -4.04 11.07 -6.52
N GLU A 97 -4.68 10.09 -5.89
CA GLU A 97 -5.49 9.08 -6.58
C GLU A 97 -6.65 9.75 -7.33
N LEU A 98 -7.39 10.65 -6.65
CA LEU A 98 -8.50 11.37 -7.25
C LEU A 98 -8.09 12.19 -8.49
N CYS A 99 -6.86 12.69 -8.51
CA CYS A 99 -6.28 13.47 -9.60
C CYS A 99 -5.45 12.65 -10.60
N GLY A 100 -5.46 11.31 -10.51
CA GLY A 100 -4.87 10.43 -11.51
C GLY A 100 -3.34 10.34 -11.49
N ALA A 101 -2.72 10.42 -10.31
CA ALA A 101 -1.26 10.32 -10.20
C ALA A 101 -0.69 8.91 -10.47
N ASP A 102 -1.51 7.86 -10.41
CA ASP A 102 -1.15 6.45 -10.65
C ASP A 102 0.08 5.95 -9.86
N GLU A 103 0.03 6.13 -8.54
CA GLU A 103 1.14 5.78 -7.63
C GLU A 103 0.89 4.50 -6.82
N GLY A 104 -0.24 3.83 -7.06
CA GLY A 104 -0.60 2.57 -6.41
C GLY A 104 -0.67 2.66 -4.89
N GLN A 105 0.16 1.87 -4.20
CA GLN A 105 0.17 1.75 -2.73
C GLN A 105 1.21 2.65 -2.04
N LEU A 106 1.93 3.51 -2.77
CA LEU A 106 3.04 4.32 -2.27
C LEU A 106 2.75 4.93 -0.89
N TRP A 107 1.66 5.69 -0.77
CA TRP A 107 1.32 6.40 0.47
C TRP A 107 0.91 5.47 1.61
N ARG A 108 0.32 4.31 1.31
CA ARG A 108 0.02 3.30 2.33
C ARG A 108 1.29 2.61 2.80
N ASP A 109 2.26 2.39 1.92
CA ASP A 109 3.54 1.78 2.27
C ASP A 109 4.36 2.74 3.13
N GLN A 110 4.36 4.04 2.82
CA GLN A 110 4.95 5.07 3.70
C GLN A 110 4.29 5.07 5.09
N MET A 111 2.96 4.97 5.15
CA MET A 111 2.27 4.86 6.44
C MET A 111 2.65 3.58 7.18
N GLN A 112 2.78 2.44 6.48
CA GLN A 112 3.22 1.18 7.09
C GLN A 112 4.64 1.29 7.68
N GLU A 113 5.53 2.02 7.02
CA GLU A 113 6.88 2.29 7.53
C GLU A 113 6.83 3.11 8.83
N ILE A 114 6.03 4.18 8.86
CA ILE A 114 5.78 4.94 10.10
C ILE A 114 5.25 4.02 11.20
N LEU A 115 4.27 3.17 10.90
CA LEU A 115 3.70 2.26 11.90
C LEU A 115 4.70 1.20 12.38
N ARG A 116 5.67 0.80 11.55
CA ARG A 116 6.71 -0.17 11.93
C ARG A 116 7.70 0.45 12.91
N ASN A 117 8.10 1.70 12.67
CA ASN A 117 9.14 2.37 13.45
C ASN A 117 8.58 3.09 14.68
N GLU A 118 7.40 3.69 14.57
CA GLU A 118 6.82 4.55 15.60
C GLU A 118 5.61 3.94 16.31
N GLY A 119 4.99 2.91 15.74
CA GLY A 119 3.81 2.24 16.31
C GLY A 119 4.15 1.26 17.43
N THR A 120 4.98 1.67 18.41
CA THR A 120 5.55 0.82 19.48
C THR A 120 4.52 0.19 20.40
N THR A 121 3.38 0.85 20.60
CA THR A 121 2.26 0.33 21.41
C THR A 121 0.98 0.27 20.58
N ALA A 122 0.04 -0.61 20.96
CA ALA A 122 -1.24 -0.72 20.27
C ALA A 122 -2.01 0.63 20.25
N VAL A 123 -1.96 1.38 21.37
CA VAL A 123 -2.59 2.69 21.49
C VAL A 123 -1.93 3.71 20.54
N ARG A 124 -0.59 3.76 20.52
CA ARG A 124 0.15 4.68 19.64
C ARG A 124 -0.07 4.35 18.16
N ARG A 125 -0.05 3.08 17.80
CA ARG A 125 -0.40 2.59 16.45
C ARG A 125 -1.81 2.99 16.05
N ALA A 126 -2.79 2.85 16.96
CA ALA A 126 -4.16 3.27 16.72
C ALA A 126 -4.29 4.78 16.50
N LYS A 127 -3.60 5.61 17.30
CA LYS A 127 -3.57 7.08 17.11
C LYS A 127 -3.06 7.45 15.71
N LEU A 128 -1.95 6.86 15.28
CA LEU A 128 -1.35 7.09 13.95
C LEU A 128 -2.28 6.67 12.81
N VAL A 129 -2.89 5.48 12.92
CA VAL A 129 -3.88 5.00 11.94
C VAL A 129 -5.12 5.90 11.89
N ASN A 130 -5.60 6.37 13.04
CA ASN A 130 -6.74 7.28 13.10
C ASN A 130 -6.43 8.59 12.37
N LYS A 131 -5.25 9.20 12.61
CA LYS A 131 -4.84 10.41 11.90
C LYS A 131 -4.79 10.24 10.39
N PHE A 132 -4.20 9.15 9.90
CA PHE A 132 -4.23 8.81 8.48
C PHE A 132 -5.66 8.71 7.94
N ASN A 133 -6.52 7.98 8.64
CA ASN A 133 -7.91 7.80 8.25
C ASN A 133 -8.70 9.12 8.27
N ASP A 134 -8.40 10.02 9.20
CA ASP A 134 -9.03 11.33 9.32
C ASP A 134 -8.71 12.20 8.11
N GLY A 135 -7.43 12.28 7.71
CA GLY A 135 -7.00 12.98 6.50
C GLY A 135 -7.68 12.42 5.25
N TYR A 136 -7.65 11.09 5.08
CA TYR A 136 -8.27 10.41 3.94
C TYR A 136 -9.79 10.68 3.87
N ARG A 137 -10.51 10.45 4.97
CA ARG A 137 -11.97 10.62 5.04
C ARG A 137 -12.38 12.08 4.95
N GLY A 138 -11.57 12.99 5.49
CA GLY A 138 -11.77 14.44 5.42
C GLY A 138 -11.86 14.90 3.98
N TYR A 139 -10.84 14.60 3.18
CA TYR A 139 -10.81 15.01 1.77
C TYR A 139 -11.79 14.25 0.89
N ARG A 140 -12.08 13.00 1.20
CA ARG A 140 -13.13 12.22 0.49
C ARG A 140 -14.54 12.76 0.68
N ARG A 141 -14.83 13.44 1.80
CA ARG A 141 -16.13 14.10 1.99
C ARG A 141 -16.24 15.38 1.16
N THR A 142 -15.14 16.10 1.00
CA THR A 142 -15.10 17.41 0.34
C THR A 142 -15.00 17.30 -1.18
N TYR A 143 -14.14 16.42 -1.70
CA TYR A 143 -13.89 16.28 -3.13
C TYR A 143 -14.44 14.95 -3.64
N ARG A 144 -15.08 14.98 -4.82
CA ARG A 144 -15.56 13.78 -5.53
C ARG A 144 -15.00 13.67 -6.95
N SER A 145 -14.35 14.73 -7.43
CA SER A 145 -13.62 14.83 -8.70
C SER A 145 -12.39 15.70 -8.46
N CYS A 146 -11.39 15.58 -9.33
CA CYS A 146 -10.21 16.45 -9.26
C CYS A 146 -10.60 17.88 -9.69
N THR A 147 -10.51 18.83 -8.76
CA THR A 147 -10.71 20.26 -8.97
C THR A 147 -9.38 21.00 -8.82
N ASP A 148 -9.29 22.25 -9.28
CA ASP A 148 -8.09 23.07 -9.06
C ASP A 148 -7.76 23.26 -7.57
N SER A 149 -8.78 23.33 -6.72
CA SER A 149 -8.62 23.39 -5.27
C SER A 149 -8.06 22.09 -4.70
N ALA A 150 -8.48 20.93 -5.21
CA ALA A 150 -7.91 19.64 -4.83
C ALA A 150 -6.43 19.55 -5.24
N THR A 151 -6.08 19.95 -6.47
CA THR A 151 -4.70 19.98 -6.96
C THR A 151 -3.82 20.92 -6.12
N ARG A 152 -4.32 22.11 -5.74
CA ARG A 152 -3.60 23.02 -4.83
C ARG A 152 -3.41 22.40 -3.45
N ALA A 153 -4.43 21.74 -2.90
CA ALA A 153 -4.34 21.06 -1.63
C ALA A 153 -3.28 19.95 -1.66
N THR A 154 -3.27 19.13 -2.71
CA THR A 154 -2.22 18.11 -2.94
C THR A 154 -0.82 18.71 -2.86
N ARG A 155 -0.55 19.77 -3.64
CA ARG A 155 0.78 20.41 -3.65
C ARG A 155 1.17 20.93 -2.27
N ARG A 156 0.27 21.64 -1.60
CA ARG A 156 0.51 22.15 -0.24
C ARG A 156 0.84 21.03 0.73
N PHE A 157 0.07 19.94 0.72
CA PHE A 157 0.31 18.81 1.61
C PHE A 157 1.58 18.03 1.30
N SER A 158 1.93 17.88 0.03
CA SER A 158 3.20 17.28 -0.35
C SER A 158 4.39 18.10 0.15
N THR A 159 4.32 19.43 0.06
CA THR A 159 5.35 20.33 0.60
C THR A 159 5.41 20.24 2.13
N GLU A 160 4.28 20.41 2.82
CA GLU A 160 4.21 20.34 4.28
C GLU A 160 4.68 18.98 4.82
N GLY A 161 4.30 17.89 4.16
CA GLY A 161 4.72 16.54 4.51
C GLY A 161 6.23 16.34 4.37
N ALA A 162 6.85 16.87 3.32
CA ALA A 162 8.29 16.81 3.11
C ALA A 162 9.06 17.62 4.17
N GLU A 163 8.57 18.81 4.52
CA GLU A 163 9.14 19.65 5.58
C GLU A 163 9.08 18.96 6.94
N ILE A 164 7.93 18.35 7.29
CA ILE A 164 7.77 17.63 8.55
C ILE A 164 8.67 16.39 8.59
N ALA A 165 8.72 15.60 7.51
CA ALA A 165 9.59 14.43 7.45
C ALA A 165 11.06 14.79 7.62
N THR A 166 11.50 15.90 7.00
CA THR A 166 12.87 16.42 7.15
C THR A 166 13.15 16.88 8.58
N ALA A 167 12.19 17.58 9.22
CA ALA A 167 12.35 18.02 10.60
C ALA A 167 12.43 16.83 11.59
N LEU A 168 11.64 15.78 11.36
CA LEU A 168 11.66 14.56 12.18
C LEU A 168 12.99 13.80 12.03
N SER A 169 13.54 13.70 10.82
CA SER A 169 14.83 13.04 10.59
C SER A 169 16.00 13.82 11.17
N GLN A 170 15.96 15.15 11.17
CA GLN A 170 16.99 15.96 11.84
C GLN A 170 16.92 15.82 13.36
N THR A 171 15.71 15.72 13.92
CA THR A 171 15.52 15.57 15.37
C THR A 171 16.16 14.28 15.88
N SER A 172 16.09 13.18 15.13
CA SER A 172 16.73 11.91 15.53
C SER A 172 18.26 11.99 15.50
N VAL A 173 18.85 12.82 14.63
CA VAL A 173 20.30 13.07 14.60
C VAL A 173 20.75 13.75 15.90
N PHE A 174 20.00 14.73 16.41
CA PHE A 174 20.37 15.44 17.65
C PHE A 174 20.08 14.64 18.93
N ALA A 175 19.07 13.76 18.92
CA ALA A 175 18.77 12.88 20.04
C ALA A 175 19.84 11.78 20.24
N SER A 176 20.67 11.50 19.23
CA SER A 176 21.67 10.42 19.23
C SER A 176 23.06 10.85 19.77
N GLY A 177 23.22 12.07 20.30
CA GLY A 177 24.49 12.56 20.84
C GLY A 177 25.46 13.11 19.77
N PRO A 178 26.52 13.86 20.17
CA PRO A 178 27.30 14.66 19.26
C PRO A 178 28.19 13.81 18.35
N GLN A 179 27.89 13.86 17.05
CA GLN A 179 28.80 13.61 15.92
C GLN A 179 29.60 12.30 16.04
N ALA A 180 29.00 11.19 15.64
CA ALA A 180 29.79 10.04 15.17
C ALA A 180 30.69 10.53 14.03
N GLN A 181 31.97 10.73 14.34
CA GLN A 181 32.96 11.23 13.40
C GLN A 181 32.99 10.31 12.19
N ILE A 182 32.58 10.85 11.04
CA ILE A 182 32.82 10.23 9.74
C ILE A 182 34.33 10.30 9.55
N GLN A 183 35.02 9.21 9.89
CA GLN A 183 36.41 9.00 9.51
C GLN A 183 36.46 8.91 7.99
N THR A 184 36.90 9.98 7.35
CA THR A 184 37.41 9.92 5.99
C THR A 184 38.56 8.90 5.95
N PRO A 185 38.54 7.91 5.04
CA PRO A 185 39.67 7.02 4.85
C PRO A 185 40.91 7.85 4.51
N GLN A 186 41.98 7.73 5.30
CA GLN A 186 43.28 8.25 4.93
C GLN A 186 43.83 7.35 3.80
N ASP A 187 43.77 7.84 2.57
CA ASP A 187 44.51 7.27 1.45
C ASP A 187 46.01 7.51 1.71
N GLY A 188 46.65 6.48 2.25
CA GLY A 188 48.10 6.36 2.23
C GLY A 188 48.56 6.15 0.79
N ASN A 189 49.22 7.15 0.22
CA ASN A 189 50.12 6.96 -0.91
C ASN A 189 51.39 7.76 -0.66
N GLU A 190 52.36 7.05 -0.09
CA GLU A 190 53.79 7.29 -0.26
C GLU A 190 54.10 7.24 -1.76
N ALA A 191 54.41 8.39 -2.36
CA ALA A 191 55.03 8.47 -3.67
C ALA A 191 56.32 9.28 -3.56
N ALA A 192 57.42 8.58 -3.84
CA ALA A 192 58.78 9.05 -3.75
C ALA A 192 59.19 9.93 -4.94
N GLN A 193 59.92 11.01 -4.62
CA GLN A 193 61.06 11.64 -5.36
C GLN A 193 60.80 12.35 -6.73
N PRO A 194 61.73 13.18 -7.28
CA PRO A 194 62.98 13.77 -6.76
C PRO A 194 63.14 15.32 -6.94
N GLY A 195 64.10 15.87 -6.20
CA GLY A 195 64.95 17.07 -6.42
C GLY A 195 64.53 18.26 -7.31
N VAL A 196 64.52 19.47 -6.71
CA VAL A 196 64.97 20.72 -7.35
C VAL A 196 65.80 21.54 -6.36
N SER A 197 66.98 21.96 -6.82
CA SER A 197 68.05 22.71 -6.15
C SER A 197 67.68 24.15 -5.79
N ASN A 198 68.10 24.62 -4.61
CA ASN A 198 68.14 26.03 -4.22
C ASN A 198 69.48 26.67 -4.60
N PRO A 199 69.52 27.86 -5.24
CA PRO A 199 70.75 28.65 -5.33
C PRO A 199 70.67 29.88 -4.41
N VAL A 200 71.51 29.92 -3.35
CA VAL A 200 72.01 31.18 -2.78
C VAL A 200 73.40 30.93 -2.16
N ARG A 201 74.46 31.17 -2.94
CA ARG A 201 75.74 31.75 -2.48
C ARG A 201 76.58 32.18 -3.69
N ASN A 202 76.75 33.50 -3.81
CA ASN A 202 77.67 34.31 -4.63
C ASN A 202 77.85 33.98 -6.11
#